data_AF-A0A7C6GQJ3-F1
#
_entry.id   AF-A0A7C6GQJ3-F1
#
_cell.length_a   1.000
_cell.length_b   1.000
_cell.length_c   1.000
_cell.angle_alpha   90.00
_cell.angle_beta   90.00
_cell.angle_gamma   90.00
#
_symmetry.space_group_name_H-M   'P 1'
#
loop_
_entity.id
_entity.type
_entity.pdbx_description
1 polymer ?
#
loop_
_entity_poly.entity_id
_entity_poly.type
_entity_poly.pdbx_seq_one_letter_code
_entity_poly.pdbx_strand_id
1 'polypeptide(L)'
;MDYDEEIRSIYTATAVAFPGVKQNSGEIFPTNTVPVLRGVSGGIAPVPAVWGYPKYTGKGVIINARAETAADKYTFRDSLLSRRCVIPTTGYIEWSADKTKYRFNLPGQTLLYLAGFFKQFEDGSRFVILTTAPNESTKQVHNRMPVILPKDYITRWTWDLSWAMNYLNNVMPELIKTVI
;
A
#
# COMPACT_ATOMS: atom_id res chain seq x y z
N MET A 1 -18.45 -4.95 -13.44
CA MET A 1 -17.41 -4.32 -12.59
C MET A 1 -16.37 -3.76 -13.51
N ASP A 2 -16.52 -2.49 -13.88
CA ASP A 2 -15.47 -1.82 -14.63
C ASP A 2 -14.31 -1.57 -13.68
N TYR A 3 -13.20 -2.26 -13.93
CA TYR A 3 -11.94 -1.93 -13.28
C TYR A 3 -11.57 -0.51 -13.72
N ASP A 4 -11.10 0.30 -12.79
CA ASP A 4 -10.58 1.62 -13.12
C ASP A 4 -9.52 1.51 -14.24
N GLU A 5 -9.62 2.35 -15.28
CA GLU A 5 -8.73 2.31 -16.45
C GLU A 5 -7.26 2.46 -16.05
N GLU A 6 -6.98 3.25 -15.01
CA GLU A 6 -5.62 3.43 -14.54
C GLU A 6 -5.08 2.18 -13.84
N ILE A 7 -5.90 1.45 -13.08
CA ILE A 7 -5.49 0.13 -12.55
C ILE A 7 -5.19 -0.83 -13.70
N ARG A 8 -6.06 -0.90 -14.72
CA ARG A 8 -5.82 -1.76 -15.90
C ARG A 8 -4.50 -1.41 -16.59
N SER A 9 -4.23 -0.12 -16.77
CA SER A 9 -2.99 0.40 -17.36
C SER A 9 -1.76 0.00 -16.54
N ILE A 10 -1.81 0.15 -15.21
CA ILE A 10 -0.74 -0.25 -14.29
C ILE A 10 -0.41 -1.75 -14.41
N TYR A 11 -1.42 -2.61 -14.40
CA TYR A 11 -1.22 -4.05 -14.54
C TYR A 11 -0.66 -4.43 -15.92
N THR A 12 -1.15 -3.79 -16.97
CA THR A 12 -0.67 -4.00 -18.35
C THR A 12 0.79 -3.59 -18.48
N ALA A 13 1.15 -2.38 -18.04
CA ALA A 13 2.53 -1.89 -18.07
C ALA A 13 3.48 -2.81 -17.28
N THR A 14 3.02 -3.33 -16.14
CA THR A 14 3.78 -4.29 -15.34
C THR A 14 4.01 -5.61 -16.08
N ALA A 15 2.98 -6.14 -16.74
CA ALA A 15 3.09 -7.39 -17.50
C ALA A 15 4.04 -7.26 -18.69
N VAL A 16 4.05 -6.10 -19.36
CA VAL A 16 4.97 -5.80 -20.46
C VAL A 16 6.42 -5.69 -19.97
N ALA A 17 6.65 -4.97 -18.86
CA ALA A 17 8.00 -4.76 -18.32
C ALA A 17 8.59 -6.01 -17.63
N PHE A 18 7.74 -6.89 -17.10
CA PHE A 18 8.13 -8.09 -16.35
C PHE A 18 7.45 -9.35 -16.93
N PRO A 19 7.79 -9.74 -18.17
CA PRO A 19 7.19 -10.90 -18.81
C PRO A 19 7.43 -12.17 -17.98
N GLY A 20 6.38 -12.97 -17.81
CA GLY A 20 6.43 -14.22 -17.04
C GLY A 20 6.23 -14.07 -15.53
N VAL A 21 6.19 -12.84 -14.98
CA VAL A 21 5.85 -12.65 -13.55
C VAL A 21 4.32 -12.65 -13.39
N LYS A 22 3.79 -13.66 -12.69
CA LYS A 22 2.37 -13.75 -12.37
C LYS A 22 1.95 -12.62 -11.42
N GLN A 23 0.88 -11.92 -11.78
CA GLN A 23 0.25 -10.89 -10.96
C GLN A 23 -1.13 -11.38 -10.50
N ASN A 24 -1.44 -11.18 -9.22
CA ASN A 24 -2.77 -11.40 -8.67
C ASN A 24 -3.67 -10.19 -8.97
N SER A 25 -4.93 -10.43 -9.31
CA SER A 25 -5.94 -9.38 -9.55
C SER A 25 -7.25 -9.72 -8.84
N GLY A 26 -8.17 -8.76 -8.70
CA GLY A 26 -9.41 -8.90 -7.94
C GLY A 26 -9.22 -8.57 -6.46
N GLU A 27 -9.73 -9.42 -5.55
CA GLU A 27 -9.42 -9.30 -4.13
C GLU A 27 -7.97 -9.71 -3.88
N ILE A 28 -7.18 -8.78 -3.32
CA ILE A 28 -5.75 -8.98 -3.07
C ILE A 28 -5.54 -9.32 -1.60
N PHE A 29 -4.82 -10.41 -1.36
CA PHE A 29 -4.50 -10.90 -0.03
C PHE A 29 -3.01 -10.78 0.27
N PRO A 30 -2.60 -10.82 1.55
CA PRO A 30 -1.21 -11.08 1.91
C PRO A 30 -0.60 -12.22 1.09
N THR A 31 0.70 -12.12 0.82
CA THR A 31 1.50 -13.02 -0.03
C THR A 31 1.19 -13.01 -1.53
N ASN A 32 0.18 -12.26 -1.97
CA ASN A 32 -0.05 -12.04 -3.40
C ASN A 32 1.05 -11.14 -4.00
N THR A 33 1.33 -11.36 -5.29
CA THR A 33 2.23 -10.52 -6.09
C THR A 33 1.39 -9.52 -6.87
N VAL A 34 1.63 -8.22 -6.64
CA VAL A 34 0.88 -7.13 -7.27
C VAL A 34 1.81 -6.02 -7.72
N PRO A 35 1.40 -5.18 -8.69
CA PRO A 35 2.17 -4.01 -9.06
C PRO A 35 2.16 -2.96 -7.94
N VAL A 36 3.34 -2.48 -7.58
CA VAL A 36 3.53 -1.29 -6.73
C VAL A 36 4.27 -0.23 -7.53
N LEU A 37 3.90 1.04 -7.36
CA LEU A 37 4.62 2.15 -7.98
C LEU A 37 5.88 2.45 -7.15
N ARG A 38 7.05 2.45 -7.78
CA ARG A 38 8.31 2.78 -7.12
C ARG A 38 9.21 3.63 -8.01
N GLY A 39 10.16 4.30 -7.38
CA GLY A 39 11.21 5.01 -8.08
C GLY A 39 12.12 4.06 -8.85
N VAL A 40 12.36 4.36 -10.12
CA VAL A 40 13.28 3.65 -11.02
C VAL A 40 14.12 4.68 -11.79
N SER A 41 15.13 4.21 -12.54
CA SER A 41 15.84 5.08 -13.48
C SER A 41 14.84 5.67 -14.48
N GLY A 42 14.75 7.00 -14.55
CA GLY A 42 13.85 7.72 -15.46
C GLY A 42 12.46 8.07 -14.90
N GLY A 43 12.13 7.74 -13.65
CA GLY A 43 10.89 8.21 -13.01
C GLY A 43 10.24 7.19 -12.09
N ILE A 44 8.91 7.11 -12.14
CA ILE A 44 8.12 6.17 -11.34
C ILE A 44 7.49 5.16 -12.27
N ALA A 45 7.67 3.88 -11.97
CA ALA A 45 7.13 2.79 -12.77
C ALA A 45 6.48 1.74 -11.87
N PRO A 46 5.47 1.01 -12.39
CA PRO A 46 4.92 -0.11 -11.67
C PRO A 46 5.85 -1.32 -11.75
N VAL A 47 6.07 -1.97 -10.61
CA VAL A 47 6.93 -3.16 -10.50
C VAL A 47 6.22 -4.23 -9.68
N PRO A 48 6.26 -5.51 -10.08
CA PRO A 48 5.67 -6.56 -9.28
C PRO A 48 6.43 -6.72 -7.94
N ALA A 49 5.68 -6.81 -6.84
CA ALA A 49 6.22 -7.10 -5.52
C ALA A 49 5.24 -7.96 -4.72
N VAL A 50 5.78 -8.80 -3.84
CA VAL A 50 4.98 -9.65 -2.95
C VAL A 50 4.55 -8.87 -1.72
N TRP A 51 3.27 -8.94 -1.35
CA TRP A 51 2.79 -8.29 -0.13
C TRP A 51 3.19 -9.09 1.13
N GLY A 52 4.11 -8.51 1.91
CA GLY A 52 4.45 -8.94 3.25
C GLY A 52 5.89 -9.44 3.37
N TYR A 53 6.57 -8.98 4.42
CA TYR A 53 7.92 -9.42 4.76
C TYR A 53 7.88 -10.76 5.51
N PRO A 54 8.76 -11.73 5.20
CA PRO A 54 8.86 -12.93 6.00
C PRO A 54 9.22 -12.57 7.46
N LYS A 55 8.54 -13.21 8.42
CA LYS A 55 8.92 -13.09 9.84
C LYS A 55 10.22 -13.86 10.09
N TYR A 56 11.07 -13.33 10.98
CA TYR A 56 12.31 -13.99 11.40
C TYR A 56 12.08 -15.38 12.02
N THR A 57 10.88 -15.64 12.54
CA THR A 57 10.47 -16.95 13.09
C THR A 57 10.20 -18.01 12.00
N GLY A 58 10.23 -17.63 10.72
CA GLY A 58 9.94 -18.51 9.59
C GLY A 58 8.44 -18.81 9.38
N LYS A 59 7.55 -18.34 10.26
CA LYS A 59 6.10 -18.59 10.16
C LYS A 59 5.31 -17.31 9.94
N GLY A 60 4.74 -17.17 8.75
CA GLY A 60 3.89 -16.06 8.35
C GLY A 60 4.65 -14.80 7.92
N VAL A 61 3.88 -13.75 7.60
CA VAL A 61 4.41 -12.48 7.07
C VAL A 61 4.00 -11.28 7.91
N ILE A 62 4.79 -10.22 7.83
CA ILE A 62 4.50 -8.88 8.34
C ILE A 62 3.98 -8.07 7.15
N ILE A 63 2.71 -7.68 7.18
CA ILE A 63 2.03 -7.04 6.03
C ILE A 63 1.91 -5.53 6.17
N ASN A 64 1.98 -5.03 7.41
CA ASN A 64 1.78 -3.63 7.76
C ASN A 64 2.91 -3.14 8.66
N ALA A 65 3.25 -1.86 8.53
CA ALA A 65 4.11 -1.12 9.44
C ALA A 65 3.34 0.05 10.04
N ARG A 66 3.55 0.35 11.32
CA ARG A 66 2.92 1.51 11.99
C ARG A 66 3.74 2.76 11.69
N ALA A 67 3.12 3.77 11.07
CA ALA A 67 3.77 5.02 10.70
C ALA A 67 4.48 5.69 11.89
N GLU A 68 3.88 5.60 13.08
CA GLU A 68 4.34 6.20 14.33
C GLU A 68 5.67 5.62 14.83
N THR A 69 6.06 4.42 14.39
CA THR A 69 7.25 3.72 14.91
C THR A 69 8.12 3.09 13.82
N ALA A 70 7.70 3.14 12.56
CA ALA A 70 8.41 2.47 11.46
C ALA A 70 9.85 2.98 11.30
N ALA A 71 10.09 4.26 11.57
CA ALA A 71 11.43 4.85 11.52
C ALA A 71 12.38 4.35 12.63
N ASP A 72 11.84 3.81 13.73
CA ASP A 72 12.62 3.33 14.88
C ASP A 72 12.87 1.82 14.85
N LYS A 73 12.11 1.09 14.02
CA LYS A 73 12.22 -0.38 13.94
C LYS A 73 13.26 -0.77 12.90
N TYR A 74 14.28 -1.51 13.31
CA TYR A 74 15.31 -2.07 12.42
C TYR A 74 14.74 -2.79 11.19
N THR A 75 13.63 -3.52 11.36
CA THR A 75 12.93 -4.22 10.28
C THR A 75 12.46 -3.29 9.14
N PHE A 76 12.19 -2.02 9.44
CA PHE A 76 11.49 -1.08 8.55
C PHE A 76 12.29 0.17 8.22
N ARG A 77 13.09 0.69 9.17
CA ARG A 77 13.76 1.98 9.12
C ARG A 77 14.41 2.24 7.77
N ASP A 78 15.35 1.39 7.36
CA ASP A 78 16.11 1.63 6.14
C ASP A 78 15.22 1.62 4.89
N SER A 79 14.20 0.76 4.86
CA SER A 79 13.26 0.71 3.73
C SER A 79 12.36 1.93 3.69
N LEU A 80 11.89 2.41 4.84
CA LEU A 80 11.12 3.65 4.90
C LEU A 80 11.95 4.86 4.43
N LEU A 81 13.23 4.91 4.80
CA LEU A 81 14.10 6.04 4.48
C LEU A 81 14.57 6.06 3.02
N SER A 82 14.70 4.90 2.37
CA SER A 82 15.30 4.85 1.02
C SER A 82 14.55 4.03 -0.03
N ARG A 83 13.48 3.31 0.33
CA ARG A 83 12.76 2.37 -0.57
C ARG A 83 11.25 2.48 -0.41
N ARG A 84 10.72 3.70 -0.56
CA ARG A 84 9.27 3.95 -0.52
C ARG A 84 8.62 3.48 -1.82
N CYS A 85 7.39 2.99 -1.71
CA CYS A 85 6.54 2.64 -2.83
C CYS A 85 5.10 3.08 -2.55
N VAL A 86 4.28 3.09 -3.59
CA VAL A 86 2.85 3.38 -3.52
C VAL A 86 2.08 2.18 -4.01
N ILE A 87 1.03 1.81 -3.28
CA ILE A 87 0.15 0.70 -3.61
C ILE A 87 -1.13 1.27 -4.21
N PRO A 88 -1.33 1.18 -5.54
CA PRO A 88 -2.58 1.57 -6.17
C PRO A 88 -3.64 0.49 -5.88
N THR A 89 -4.84 0.91 -5.49
CA THR A 89 -5.96 0.01 -5.23
C THR A 89 -7.28 0.70 -5.56
N THR A 90 -8.34 -0.08 -5.77
CA THR A 90 -9.70 0.46 -5.90
C THR A 90 -10.40 0.64 -4.53
N GLY A 91 -9.71 0.35 -3.44
CA GLY A 91 -10.16 0.49 -2.06
C GLY A 91 -9.45 -0.53 -1.17
N TYR A 92 -9.63 -0.41 0.14
CA TYR A 92 -9.19 -1.44 1.09
C TYR A 92 -10.38 -2.01 1.85
N ILE A 93 -10.22 -3.23 2.35
CA ILE A 93 -11.30 -3.98 3.01
C ILE A 93 -10.96 -4.11 4.48
N GLU A 94 -11.95 -3.90 5.33
CA GLU A 94 -11.87 -4.18 6.77
C GLU A 94 -13.15 -4.88 7.24
N TRP A 95 -13.02 -5.65 8.31
CA TRP A 95 -14.15 -6.33 8.97
C TRP A 95 -14.44 -5.65 10.29
N SER A 96 -15.71 -5.36 10.55
CA SER A 96 -16.17 -4.92 11.87
C SER A 96 -16.23 -6.08 12.86
N ALA A 97 -16.46 -5.76 14.13
CA ALA A 97 -16.56 -6.75 15.21
C ALA A 97 -17.68 -7.79 15.00
N ASP A 98 -18.76 -7.42 14.31
CA ASP A 98 -19.87 -8.30 13.93
C ASP A 98 -19.60 -9.09 12.63
N LYS A 99 -18.37 -9.03 12.10
CA LYS A 99 -17.90 -9.68 10.86
C LYS A 99 -18.50 -9.14 9.57
N THR A 100 -19.15 -7.96 9.60
CA THR A 100 -19.56 -7.27 8.37
C THR A 100 -18.32 -6.81 7.60
N LYS A 101 -18.28 -7.12 6.30
CA LYS A 101 -17.18 -6.75 5.40
C LYS A 101 -17.46 -5.38 4.80
N TYR A 102 -16.53 -4.45 5.00
CA TYR A 102 -16.62 -3.09 4.47
C TYR A 102 -15.49 -2.83 3.50
N ARG A 103 -15.80 -2.16 2.39
CA ARG A 103 -14.81 -1.53 1.51
C ARG A 103 -14.76 -0.04 1.77
N PHE A 104 -13.55 0.48 1.94
CA PHE A 104 -13.27 1.89 2.17
C PHE A 104 -12.70 2.56 0.91
N ASN A 105 -13.14 3.78 0.64
CA ASN A 105 -12.59 4.63 -0.42
C ASN A 105 -12.71 6.12 -0.09
N LEU A 106 -12.04 6.97 -0.87
CA LEU A 106 -12.27 8.41 -0.85
C LEU A 106 -13.65 8.75 -1.45
N PRO A 107 -14.37 9.75 -0.91
CA PRO A 107 -15.64 10.20 -1.49
C PRO A 107 -15.51 10.53 -2.99
N GLY A 108 -16.36 9.92 -3.81
CA GLY A 108 -16.39 10.19 -5.26
C GLY A 108 -15.22 9.62 -6.05
N GLN A 109 -14.31 8.85 -5.44
CA GLN A 109 -13.20 8.22 -6.13
C GLN A 109 -13.37 6.71 -6.27
N THR A 110 -12.84 6.18 -7.36
CA THR A 110 -12.75 4.74 -7.67
C THR A 110 -11.36 4.17 -7.37
N LEU A 111 -10.39 5.06 -7.16
CA LEU A 111 -8.97 4.77 -6.96
C LEU A 111 -8.49 5.35 -5.63
N LEU A 112 -7.55 4.64 -5.02
CA LEU A 112 -6.88 5.00 -3.78
C LEU A 112 -5.41 4.61 -3.90
N TYR A 113 -4.53 5.42 -3.32
CA TYR A 113 -3.11 5.12 -3.24
C TYR A 113 -2.69 5.01 -1.79
N LEU A 114 -2.06 3.90 -1.44
CA LEU A 114 -1.60 3.64 -0.08
C LEU A 114 -0.08 3.81 -0.01
N ALA A 115 0.39 4.48 1.04
CA ALA A 115 1.81 4.61 1.30
C ALA A 115 2.38 3.28 1.78
N GLY A 116 3.54 2.90 1.24
CA GLY A 116 4.28 1.73 1.70
C GLY A 116 5.76 1.87 1.42
N PHE A 117 6.47 0.78 1.68
CA PHE A 117 7.88 0.66 1.34
C PHE A 117 8.24 -0.80 1.08
N PHE A 118 9.32 -0.99 0.34
CA PHE A 118 9.74 -2.29 -0.16
C PHE A 118 11.16 -2.65 0.28
N LYS A 119 11.46 -3.94 0.20
CA LYS A 119 12.77 -4.50 0.49
C LYS A 119 13.01 -5.69 -0.43
N GLN A 120 14.26 -5.86 -0.86
CA GLN A 120 14.68 -7.04 -1.60
C GLN A 120 14.93 -8.19 -0.64
N PHE A 121 14.33 -9.35 -0.92
CA PHE A 121 14.58 -10.63 -0.28
C PHE A 121 15.10 -11.63 -1.32
N GLU A 122 15.53 -12.81 -0.87
CA GLU A 122 16.05 -13.88 -1.73
C GLU A 122 15.05 -14.29 -2.82
N ASP A 123 13.77 -14.30 -2.49
CA ASP A 123 12.68 -14.68 -3.38
C ASP A 123 12.04 -13.50 -4.13
N GLY A 124 12.63 -12.31 -4.02
CA GLY A 124 12.21 -11.14 -4.80
C GLY A 124 11.91 -9.89 -3.98
N SER A 125 11.37 -8.89 -4.67
CA SER A 125 10.93 -7.64 -4.05
C SER A 125 9.66 -7.87 -3.26
N ARG A 126 9.63 -7.44 -2.01
CA ARG A 126 8.44 -7.51 -1.13
C ARG A 126 8.12 -6.14 -0.57
N PHE A 127 6.87 -5.88 -0.26
CA PHE A 127 6.42 -4.60 0.30
C PHE A 127 5.54 -4.78 1.54
N VAL A 128 5.41 -3.70 2.31
CA VAL A 128 4.43 -3.56 3.39
C VAL A 128 3.70 -2.23 3.25
N ILE A 129 2.49 -2.17 3.79
CA ILE A 129 1.66 -0.96 3.79
C ILE A 129 1.86 -0.23 5.12
N LEU A 130 1.97 1.09 5.06
CA LEU A 130 1.96 1.92 6.26
C LEU A 130 0.54 2.08 6.77
N THR A 131 0.39 1.96 8.08
CA THR A 131 -0.88 2.17 8.79
C THR A 131 -0.68 3.24 9.85
N THR A 132 -1.74 3.96 10.17
CA THR A 132 -1.81 5.00 11.22
C THR A 132 -3.06 4.80 12.10
N ALA A 133 -3.23 5.64 13.12
CA ALA A 133 -4.44 5.70 13.93
C ALA A 133 -5.67 5.98 13.04
N PRO A 134 -6.84 5.39 13.35
CA PRO A 134 -8.05 5.58 12.57
C PRO A 134 -8.65 6.96 12.86
N ASN A 135 -9.27 7.57 11.85
CA ASN A 135 -10.13 8.74 11.98
C ASN A 135 -11.58 8.35 12.27
N GLU A 136 -12.51 9.32 12.25
CA GLU A 136 -13.91 9.12 12.63
C GLU A 136 -14.63 8.11 11.73
N SER A 137 -14.40 8.16 10.41
CA SER A 137 -14.99 7.22 9.45
C SER A 137 -14.53 5.78 9.64
N THR A 138 -13.28 5.58 10.09
CA THR A 138 -12.68 4.23 10.20
C THR A 138 -12.79 3.63 11.61
N LYS A 139 -12.73 4.45 12.68
CA LYS A 139 -12.63 3.95 14.07
C LYS A 139 -13.82 3.10 14.53
N GLN A 140 -14.97 3.26 13.88
CA GLN A 140 -16.16 2.45 14.15
C GLN A 140 -16.04 1.01 13.64
N VAL A 141 -15.13 0.76 12.69
CA VAL A 141 -14.93 -0.55 12.05
C VAL A 141 -13.64 -1.19 12.51
N HIS A 142 -12.53 -0.43 12.52
CA HIS A 142 -11.21 -0.96 12.84
C HIS A 142 -10.33 0.06 13.57
N ASN A 143 -9.38 -0.45 14.36
CA ASN A 143 -8.51 0.36 15.22
C ASN A 143 -7.26 0.93 14.51
N ARG A 144 -7.16 0.76 13.20
CA ARG A 144 -6.09 1.26 12.32
C ARG A 144 -6.66 1.52 10.95
N MET A 145 -6.01 2.43 10.22
CA MET A 145 -6.26 2.67 8.81
C MET A 145 -4.94 2.75 8.03
N PRO A 146 -4.93 2.52 6.71
CA PRO A 146 -3.76 2.80 5.88
C PRO A 146 -3.39 4.28 5.85
N VAL A 147 -2.12 4.59 5.62
CA VAL A 147 -1.70 5.93 5.23
C VAL A 147 -2.08 6.15 3.77
N ILE A 148 -3.02 7.06 3.53
CA ILE A 148 -3.58 7.36 2.21
C ILE A 148 -2.79 8.50 1.57
N LEU A 149 -2.54 8.39 0.27
CA LEU A 149 -1.88 9.39 -0.54
C LEU A 149 -2.84 9.92 -1.60
N PRO A 150 -2.99 11.25 -1.74
CA PRO A 150 -3.46 11.85 -2.98
C PRO A 150 -2.56 11.45 -4.15
N LYS A 151 -3.13 11.35 -5.36
CA LYS A 151 -2.38 10.98 -6.58
C LYS A 151 -1.17 11.88 -6.82
N ASP A 152 -1.33 13.19 -6.62
CA ASP A 152 -0.25 14.17 -6.84
C ASP A 152 0.90 14.04 -5.83
N TYR A 153 0.73 13.25 -4.77
CA TYR A 153 1.76 13.02 -3.75
C TYR A 153 2.60 11.79 -4.04
N ILE A 154 2.30 10.99 -5.06
CA ILE A 154 3.07 9.79 -5.43
C ILE A 154 4.56 10.12 -5.62
N THR A 155 4.86 11.20 -6.33
CA THR A 155 6.25 11.62 -6.59
C THR A 155 6.97 12.07 -5.33
N ARG A 156 6.34 12.91 -4.52
CA ARG A 156 6.94 13.39 -3.27
C ARG A 156 7.13 12.26 -2.28
N TRP A 157 6.12 11.41 -2.10
CA TRP A 157 6.24 10.23 -1.27
C TRP A 157 7.39 9.34 -1.71
N THR A 158 7.59 9.15 -3.01
CA THR A 158 8.64 8.27 -3.53
C THR A 158 10.04 8.87 -3.29
N TRP A 159 10.24 10.15 -3.58
CA TRP A 159 11.58 10.72 -3.73
C TRP A 159 12.00 11.70 -2.64
N ASP A 160 11.07 12.41 -2.01
CA ASP A 160 11.37 13.43 -1.02
C ASP A 160 11.25 12.84 0.39
N LEU A 161 12.41 12.49 0.98
CA LEU A 161 12.47 11.91 2.31
C LEU A 161 11.88 12.86 3.37
N SER A 162 12.29 14.13 3.36
CA SER A 162 11.87 15.10 4.36
C SER A 162 10.36 15.32 4.31
N TRP A 163 9.81 15.44 3.10
CA TRP A 163 8.36 15.54 2.89
C TRP A 163 7.64 14.27 3.33
N ALA A 164 8.14 13.09 2.96
CA ALA A 164 7.52 11.82 3.33
C ALA A 164 7.45 11.65 4.86
N MET A 165 8.54 11.95 5.57
CA MET A 165 8.59 11.85 7.04
C MET A 165 7.65 12.87 7.70
N ASN A 166 7.53 14.09 7.15
CA ASN A 166 6.57 15.06 7.65
C ASN A 166 5.13 14.58 7.43
N TYR A 167 4.82 14.06 6.24
CA TYR A 167 3.49 13.59 5.86
C TYR A 167 2.94 12.48 6.78
N LEU A 168 3.80 11.65 7.37
CA LEU A 168 3.38 10.60 8.31
C LEU A 168 2.70 11.13 9.58
N ASN A 169 2.84 12.43 9.88
CA ASN A 169 2.20 13.07 11.03
C ASN A 169 0.86 13.74 10.66
N ASN A 170 0.44 13.69 9.39
CA ASN A 170 -0.79 14.32 8.94
C ASN A 170 -2.03 13.51 9.33
N VAL A 171 -3.14 14.21 9.53
CA VAL A 171 -4.45 13.61 9.68
C VAL A 171 -4.88 13.01 8.35
N MET A 172 -5.31 11.75 8.35
CA MET A 172 -5.80 11.07 7.15
C MET A 172 -7.21 11.56 6.76
N PRO A 173 -7.51 11.65 5.46
CA PRO A 173 -8.81 12.10 4.99
C PRO A 173 -9.95 11.18 5.44
N GLU A 174 -11.13 11.74 5.65
CA GLU A 174 -12.34 10.96 5.92
C GLU A 174 -12.73 10.11 4.70
N LEU A 175 -13.24 8.92 4.97
CA LEU A 175 -13.55 7.90 3.98
C LEU A 175 -15.03 7.56 3.96
N ILE A 176 -15.48 7.06 2.82
CA ILE A 176 -16.76 6.37 2.71
C ILE A 176 -16.53 4.87 2.86
N LYS A 177 -17.47 4.19 3.52
CA LYS A 177 -17.51 2.73 3.64
C LYS A 177 -18.78 2.19 2.99
N THR A 178 -18.65 1.11 2.22
CA THR A 178 -19.78 0.37 1.66
C THR A 178 -19.70 -1.08 2.12
N VAL A 179 -20.86 -1.67 2.45
CA VAL A 179 -20.95 -3.11 2.74
C VAL A 179 -20.75 -3.88 1.43
N ILE A 180 -19.96 -4.95 1.46
CA ILE A 180 -19.66 -5.81 0.30
C ILE A 180 -19.78 -7.30 0.64
#